data_AF-A0A3D3T807-F1
#
_entry.id   AF-A0A3D3T807-F1
#
_cell.length_a   1.000
_cell.length_b   1.000
_cell.length_c   1.000
_cell.angle_alpha   90.00
_cell.angle_beta   90.00
_cell.angle_gamma   90.00
#
_symmetry.space_group_name_H-M   'P 1'
#
loop_
_entity.id
_entity.type
_entity.pdbx_description
1 polymer ?
#
loop_
_entity_poly.entity_id
_entity_poly.type
_entity_poly.pdbx_seq_one_letter_code
_entity_poly.pdbx_strand_id
1 'polypeptide(L)'
;MAFGERLQALRRGAGLTQEAFAQQLKVSRQSVSKWESCRGYPELEKIIYICNHYGVSMDELFQDEVPQSPAQTELSPQGLKPPPLKASLSNFFANLSPRNQLVVWAGVAVVALLLIILSFAHLPKGASNPMLEKVIWTILLLTFAVGEAISVGLTSIWFATGALVALVCALLGGSVYLQLTLFVVVSALCLLAMRPLAQRYLNNRVEPTNADRILGTVAPVTQDIDNLQATGTVRIGGTTWSARSEHNTVIPAGTLVRVLRIEGVKVYVEPYQKEESVC
;
A
#
# COMPACT_ATOMS: atom_id res chain seq x y z
N MET A 1 -1.05 -26.23 -29.44
CA MET A 1 -1.69 -25.65 -30.64
C MET A 1 -1.93 -24.18 -30.39
N ALA A 2 -1.34 -23.32 -31.22
CA ALA A 2 -1.57 -21.89 -31.14
C ALA A 2 -3.06 -21.57 -31.33
N PHE A 3 -3.50 -20.40 -30.87
CA PHE A 3 -4.89 -19.96 -30.93
C PHE A 3 -5.51 -20.13 -32.33
N GLY A 4 -4.78 -19.72 -33.37
CA GLY A 4 -5.27 -19.77 -34.76
C GLY A 4 -5.54 -21.18 -35.26
N GLU A 5 -4.71 -22.15 -34.86
CA GLU A 5 -4.88 -23.57 -35.20
C GLU A 5 -6.12 -24.16 -34.52
N ARG A 6 -6.35 -23.80 -33.25
CA ARG A 6 -7.52 -24.24 -32.48
C ARG A 6 -8.81 -23.67 -33.07
N LEU A 7 -8.81 -22.39 -33.42
CA LEU A 7 -9.94 -21.74 -34.09
C LEU A 7 -10.23 -22.40 -35.45
N GLN A 8 -9.19 -22.75 -36.21
CA GLN A 8 -9.34 -23.48 -37.47
C GLN A 8 -9.91 -24.89 -37.27
N ALA A 9 -9.43 -25.62 -36.25
CA ALA A 9 -9.91 -26.95 -35.92
C ALA A 9 -11.40 -26.93 -35.51
N LEU A 10 -11.78 -25.97 -34.66
CA LEU A 10 -13.17 -25.74 -34.24
C LEU A 10 -14.08 -25.47 -35.44
N ARG A 11 -13.67 -24.56 -36.35
CA ARG A 11 -14.43 -24.28 -37.56
C ARG A 11 -14.60 -25.52 -38.46
N ARG A 12 -13.53 -26.28 -38.65
CA ARG A 12 -13.56 -27.51 -39.47
C ARG A 12 -14.39 -28.61 -38.82
N GLY A 13 -14.34 -28.74 -37.49
CA GLY A 13 -15.18 -29.66 -36.72
C GLY A 13 -16.68 -29.33 -36.85
N ALA A 14 -17.01 -28.04 -37.00
CA ALA A 14 -18.36 -27.59 -37.31
C ALA A 14 -18.73 -27.70 -38.81
N GLY A 15 -17.84 -28.20 -39.66
CA GLY A 15 -18.08 -28.37 -41.10
C GLY A 15 -18.17 -27.06 -41.91
N LEU A 16 -17.66 -25.94 -41.37
CA LEU A 16 -17.83 -24.62 -41.96
C LEU A 16 -16.63 -24.21 -42.82
N THR A 17 -16.87 -23.48 -43.91
CA THR A 17 -15.80 -22.76 -44.64
C THR A 17 -15.42 -21.47 -43.90
N GLN A 18 -14.27 -20.87 -44.23
CA GLN A 18 -13.87 -19.58 -43.63
C GLN A 18 -14.89 -18.48 -43.94
N GLU A 19 -15.50 -18.50 -45.13
CA GLU A 19 -16.55 -17.55 -45.54
C GLU A 19 -17.81 -17.72 -44.69
N ALA A 20 -18.27 -18.95 -44.50
CA ALA A 20 -19.47 -19.25 -43.70
C ALA A 20 -19.26 -18.88 -42.22
N PHE A 21 -18.08 -19.17 -41.68
CA PHE A 21 -17.71 -18.79 -40.31
C PHE A 21 -17.62 -17.27 -40.13
N ALA A 22 -17.05 -16.57 -41.12
CA ALA A 22 -16.98 -15.11 -41.12
C ALA A 22 -18.38 -14.47 -41.14
N GLN A 23 -19.32 -15.03 -41.92
CA GLN A 23 -20.71 -14.57 -41.96
C GLN A 23 -21.40 -14.69 -40.60
N GLN A 24 -21.22 -15.81 -39.89
CA GLN A 24 -21.81 -16.01 -38.56
C GLN A 24 -21.27 -14.98 -37.55
N LEU A 25 -19.98 -14.68 -37.63
CA LEU A 25 -19.32 -13.70 -36.78
C LEU A 25 -19.54 -12.25 -37.25
N LYS A 26 -20.21 -12.03 -38.38
CA LYS A 26 -20.39 -10.71 -39.02
C LYS A 26 -19.07 -9.99 -39.27
N VAL A 27 -18.08 -10.71 -39.80
CA VAL A 27 -16.76 -10.18 -40.17
C VAL A 27 -16.39 -10.58 -41.60
N SER A 28 -15.31 -10.02 -42.13
CA SER A 28 -14.78 -10.42 -43.43
C SER A 28 -14.09 -11.78 -43.36
N ARG A 29 -14.09 -12.54 -44.47
CA ARG A 29 -13.27 -13.76 -44.62
C ARG A 29 -11.78 -13.50 -44.34
N GLN A 30 -11.28 -12.32 -44.71
CA GLN A 30 -9.89 -11.92 -44.47
C GLN A 30 -9.57 -11.83 -42.97
N SER A 31 -10.53 -11.40 -42.14
CA SER A 31 -10.40 -11.37 -40.68
C SER A 31 -10.22 -12.79 -40.13
N VAL A 32 -11.06 -13.74 -40.55
CA VAL A 32 -10.93 -15.15 -40.15
C VAL A 32 -9.60 -15.76 -40.60
N SER A 33 -9.18 -15.50 -41.84
CA SER A 33 -7.88 -15.95 -42.34
C SER A 33 -6.71 -15.36 -41.52
N LYS A 34 -6.80 -14.08 -41.12
CA LYS A 34 -5.81 -13.43 -40.26
C LYS A 34 -5.71 -14.10 -38.89
N TRP A 35 -6.85 -14.41 -38.27
CA TRP A 35 -6.92 -15.07 -36.96
C TRP A 35 -6.39 -16.51 -37.00
N GLU A 36 -6.81 -17.30 -38.00
CA GLU A 36 -6.33 -18.68 -38.17
C GLU A 36 -4.82 -18.75 -38.47
N SER A 37 -4.23 -17.67 -38.99
CA SER A 37 -2.79 -17.55 -39.23
C SER A 37 -2.00 -16.92 -38.07
N CYS A 38 -2.63 -16.74 -36.90
CA CYS A 38 -2.03 -16.09 -35.71
C CYS A 38 -1.49 -14.68 -35.94
N ARG A 39 -2.00 -13.94 -36.95
CA ARG A 39 -1.59 -12.56 -37.23
C ARG A 39 -2.45 -11.52 -36.51
N GLY A 40 -3.17 -11.93 -35.47
CA GLY A 40 -4.07 -11.12 -34.66
C GLY A 40 -5.21 -11.96 -34.10
N TYR A 41 -5.99 -11.36 -33.20
CA TYR A 41 -7.10 -12.04 -32.52
C TYR A 41 -8.45 -11.40 -32.90
N PRO A 42 -9.56 -12.14 -32.79
CA PRO A 42 -10.90 -11.56 -32.87
C PRO A 42 -11.15 -10.55 -31.75
N GLU A 43 -12.08 -9.63 -31.94
CA GLU A 43 -12.52 -8.79 -30.82
C GLU A 43 -13.15 -9.64 -29.71
N LEU A 44 -13.13 -9.14 -28.47
CA LEU A 44 -13.65 -9.84 -27.30
C LEU A 44 -15.09 -10.35 -27.51
N GLU A 45 -15.95 -9.56 -28.15
CA GLU A 45 -17.32 -9.95 -28.47
C GLU A 45 -17.41 -11.22 -29.33
N LYS A 46 -16.51 -11.36 -30.32
CA LYS A 46 -16.46 -12.53 -31.20
C LYS A 46 -15.93 -13.74 -30.46
N ILE A 47 -14.96 -13.53 -29.57
CA ILE A 47 -14.42 -14.60 -28.72
C ILE A 47 -15.52 -15.15 -27.80
N ILE A 48 -16.27 -14.27 -27.12
CA ILE A 48 -17.40 -14.69 -26.27
C ILE A 48 -18.47 -15.41 -27.09
N TYR A 49 -18.79 -14.91 -28.30
CA TYR A 49 -19.72 -15.59 -29.20
C TYR A 49 -19.25 -17.00 -29.56
N ILE A 50 -17.97 -17.16 -29.93
CA ILE A 50 -17.38 -18.46 -30.28
C ILE A 50 -17.47 -19.42 -29.09
N CYS A 51 -17.08 -18.96 -27.90
CA CYS A 51 -17.14 -19.76 -26.69
C CYS A 51 -18.56 -20.27 -26.39
N ASN A 52 -19.55 -19.37 -26.43
CA ASN A 52 -20.93 -19.72 -26.12
C ASN A 52 -21.58 -20.58 -27.21
N HIS A 53 -21.29 -20.31 -28.49
CA HIS A 53 -21.96 -20.97 -29.61
C HIS A 53 -21.39 -22.37 -29.89
N TYR A 54 -20.07 -22.54 -29.72
CA TYR A 54 -19.39 -23.82 -29.97
C TYR A 54 -19.03 -24.59 -28.69
N GLY A 55 -19.40 -24.07 -27.51
CA GLY A 55 -19.22 -24.76 -26.23
C GLY A 55 -17.76 -24.89 -25.79
N VAL A 56 -16.88 -23.99 -26.25
CA VAL A 56 -15.44 -24.02 -25.96
C VAL A 56 -15.09 -22.95 -24.94
N SER A 57 -14.26 -23.28 -23.96
CA SER A 57 -13.84 -22.31 -22.94
C SER A 57 -12.77 -21.35 -23.46
N MET A 58 -12.68 -20.16 -22.86
CA MET A 58 -11.62 -19.19 -23.17
C MET A 58 -10.22 -19.79 -22.95
N ASP A 59 -10.05 -20.54 -21.86
CA ASP A 59 -8.78 -21.20 -21.52
C ASP A 59 -8.39 -22.24 -22.57
N GLU A 60 -9.36 -23.01 -23.07
CA GLU A 60 -9.11 -24.00 -24.13
C GLU A 60 -8.69 -23.34 -25.45
N LEU A 61 -9.21 -22.15 -25.76
CA LEU A 61 -8.91 -21.42 -26.97
C LEU A 61 -7.53 -20.73 -26.94
N PHE A 62 -7.06 -20.32 -25.75
CA PHE A 62 -5.82 -19.54 -25.54
C PHE A 62 -4.70 -20.27 -24.78
N GLN A 63 -4.85 -21.57 -24.52
CA GLN A 63 -3.98 -22.37 -23.64
C GLN A 63 -2.47 -22.19 -23.88
N ASP A 64 -2.05 -22.04 -25.14
CA ASP A 64 -0.63 -21.98 -25.54
C ASP A 64 -0.14 -20.55 -25.86
N GLU A 65 -1.02 -19.53 -25.78
CA GLU A 65 -0.68 -18.11 -26.00
C GLU A 65 -0.21 -17.42 -24.72
N VAL A 66 -0.51 -18.01 -23.56
CA VAL A 66 -0.01 -17.51 -22.27
C VAL A 66 1.46 -17.93 -22.15
N PRO A 67 2.41 -16.99 -22.00
CA PRO A 67 3.79 -17.33 -21.77
C PRO A 67 3.89 -18.28 -20.58
N GLN A 68 4.44 -19.47 -20.80
CA GLN A 68 4.89 -20.35 -19.72
C GLN A 68 5.99 -19.58 -18.99
N SER A 69 5.60 -18.83 -17.95
CA SER A 69 6.55 -18.15 -17.08
C SER A 69 7.54 -19.19 -16.56
N PRO A 70 8.86 -19.04 -16.77
CA PRO A 70 9.82 -20.02 -16.29
C PRO A 70 9.65 -20.13 -14.78
N ALA A 71 9.26 -21.33 -14.33
CA ALA A 71 8.95 -21.65 -12.94
C ALA A 71 7.93 -20.71 -12.28
N GLN A 72 6.65 -21.04 -12.43
CA GLN A 72 5.75 -20.89 -11.29
C GLN A 72 6.39 -21.66 -10.12
N THR A 73 7.05 -20.96 -9.19
CA THR A 73 7.07 -21.44 -7.81
C THR A 73 5.60 -21.68 -7.46
N GLU A 74 5.24 -22.93 -7.20
CA GLU A 74 3.87 -23.40 -7.03
C GLU A 74 3.02 -22.41 -6.23
N LEU A 75 2.26 -21.57 -6.94
CA LEU A 75 1.03 -20.99 -6.40
C LEU A 75 -0.03 -22.09 -6.51
N SER A 76 0.15 -23.11 -5.68
CA SER A 76 -0.93 -23.96 -5.23
C SER A 76 -2.09 -23.04 -4.82
N PRO A 77 -3.36 -23.35 -5.12
CA PRO A 77 -4.48 -22.69 -4.48
C PRO A 77 -4.48 -23.09 -3.00
N GLN A 78 -3.51 -22.57 -2.23
CA GLN A 78 -3.68 -22.34 -0.82
C GLN A 78 -4.82 -21.35 -0.74
N GLY A 79 -6.05 -21.88 -0.64
CA GLY A 79 -7.22 -21.10 -0.28
C GLY A 79 -6.79 -20.20 0.85
N LEU A 80 -6.94 -18.87 0.65
CA LEU A 80 -6.41 -17.82 1.51
C LEU A 80 -6.41 -18.31 2.95
N LYS A 81 -5.26 -18.78 3.45
CA LYS A 81 -5.15 -19.05 4.87
C LYS A 81 -5.09 -17.63 5.41
N PRO A 82 -6.18 -17.12 6.03
CA PRO A 82 -6.15 -15.74 6.50
C PRO A 82 -4.90 -15.62 7.35
N PRO A 83 -4.10 -14.54 7.16
CA PRO A 83 -2.87 -14.37 7.91
C PRO A 83 -3.20 -14.66 9.38
N PRO A 84 -2.41 -15.50 10.06
CA PRO A 84 -2.72 -15.90 11.43
C PRO A 84 -3.01 -14.64 12.23
N LEU A 85 -3.94 -14.70 13.19
CA LEU A 85 -4.43 -13.53 13.93
C LEU A 85 -3.28 -12.62 14.43
N LYS A 86 -2.16 -13.23 14.84
CA LYS A 86 -0.93 -12.51 15.20
C LYS A 86 -0.31 -11.68 14.08
N ALA A 87 -0.25 -12.22 12.85
CA ALA A 87 0.24 -11.51 11.67
C ALA A 87 -0.73 -10.40 11.21
N SER A 88 -2.04 -10.64 11.33
CA SER A 88 -3.06 -9.61 11.05
C SER A 88 -2.99 -8.48 12.07
N LEU A 89 -2.82 -8.80 13.35
CA LEU A 89 -2.65 -7.81 14.42
C LEU A 89 -1.34 -7.05 14.25
N SER A 90 -0.21 -7.71 13.96
CA SER A 90 1.07 -7.02 13.76
C SER A 90 1.02 -6.07 12.57
N ASN A 91 0.41 -6.51 11.46
CA ASN A 91 0.27 -5.66 10.28
C ASN A 91 -0.71 -4.51 10.52
N PHE A 92 -1.76 -4.74 11.31
CA PHE A 92 -2.65 -3.67 11.76
C PHE A 92 -1.91 -2.65 12.63
N PHE A 93 -1.17 -3.12 13.66
CA PHE A 93 -0.36 -2.28 14.56
C PHE A 93 0.73 -1.48 13.84
N ALA A 94 1.43 -2.11 12.89
CA ALA A 94 2.48 -1.49 12.10
C ALA A 94 1.95 -0.46 11.09
N ASN A 95 0.69 -0.58 10.65
CA ASN A 95 0.08 0.29 9.66
C ASN A 95 -0.89 1.33 10.24
N LEU A 96 -0.96 1.46 11.58
CA LEU A 96 -1.65 2.60 12.18
C LEU A 96 -0.79 3.85 12.03
N SER A 97 -1.39 4.89 11.45
CA SER A 97 -0.81 6.23 11.45
C SER A 97 -0.52 6.70 12.90
N PRO A 98 0.45 7.62 13.11
CA PRO A 98 0.78 8.13 14.44
C PRO A 98 -0.44 8.72 15.19
N ARG A 99 -1.44 9.22 14.45
CA ARG A 99 -2.71 9.72 15.02
C ARG A 99 -3.61 8.59 15.53
N ASN A 100 -3.65 7.45 14.85
CA ASN A 100 -4.48 6.32 15.28
C ASN A 100 -3.85 5.54 16.44
N GLN A 101 -2.52 5.51 16.56
CA GLN A 101 -1.85 4.93 17.73
C GLN A 101 -2.23 5.67 19.01
N LEU A 102 -2.29 7.00 18.98
CA LEU A 102 -2.75 7.81 20.11
C LEU A 102 -4.20 7.48 20.51
N VAL A 103 -5.08 7.27 19.53
CA VAL A 103 -6.50 6.90 19.77
C VAL A 103 -6.62 5.50 20.36
N VAL A 104 -5.84 4.54 19.88
CA VAL A 104 -5.83 3.16 20.40
C VAL A 104 -5.35 3.13 21.85
N TRP A 105 -4.23 3.80 22.17
CA TRP A 105 -3.72 3.87 23.53
C TRP A 105 -4.62 4.68 24.47
N ALA A 106 -5.24 5.76 23.99
CA ALA A 106 -6.27 6.48 24.74
C ALA A 106 -7.48 5.56 25.05
N GLY A 107 -7.89 4.72 24.10
CA GLY A 107 -8.94 3.72 24.31
C GLY A 107 -8.57 2.70 25.39
N VAL A 108 -7.35 2.16 25.35
CA VAL A 108 -6.83 1.22 26.37
C VAL A 108 -6.81 1.88 27.76
N ALA A 109 -6.40 3.14 27.85
CA ALA A 109 -6.39 3.89 29.11
C ALA A 109 -7.80 4.16 29.66
N VAL A 110 -8.77 4.46 28.79
CA VAL A 110 -10.18 4.61 29.18
C VAL A 110 -10.74 3.29 29.71
N VAL A 111 -10.43 2.17 29.06
CA VAL A 111 -10.85 0.84 29.54
C VAL A 111 -10.20 0.51 30.89
N ALA A 112 -8.91 0.77 31.06
CA ALA A 112 -8.24 0.60 32.35
C ALA A 112 -8.85 1.48 33.44
N LEU A 113 -9.17 2.74 33.15
CA LEU A 113 -9.86 3.65 34.06
C LEU A 113 -11.26 3.14 34.45
N LEU A 114 -12.02 2.62 33.48
CA LEU A 114 -13.34 2.04 33.73
C LEU A 114 -13.26 0.79 34.61
N LEU A 115 -12.25 -0.07 34.40
CA LEU A 115 -12.02 -1.24 35.25
C LEU A 115 -11.63 -0.85 36.68
N ILE A 116 -10.83 0.20 36.85
CA ILE A 116 -10.50 0.77 38.17
C ILE A 116 -11.77 1.28 38.85
N ILE A 117 -12.57 2.09 38.15
CA ILE A 117 -13.84 2.63 38.65
C ILE A 117 -14.79 1.49 39.03
N LEU A 118 -14.92 0.44 38.21
CA LEU A 118 -15.69 -0.76 38.51
C LEU A 118 -15.18 -1.51 39.74
N SER A 119 -13.86 -1.63 39.91
CA SER A 119 -13.27 -2.25 41.09
C SER A 119 -13.64 -1.50 42.37
N PHE A 120 -13.66 -0.16 42.34
CA PHE A 120 -14.05 0.69 43.46
C PHE A 120 -15.57 0.77 43.66
N ALA A 121 -16.37 0.62 42.58
CA ALA A 121 -17.83 0.63 42.65
C ALA A 121 -18.42 -0.66 43.24
N HIS A 122 -17.72 -1.79 43.10
CA HIS A 122 -18.10 -3.07 43.73
C HIS A 122 -17.62 -3.19 45.18
N LEU A 123 -16.87 -2.23 45.72
CA LEU A 123 -16.63 -2.17 47.16
C LEU A 123 -17.93 -1.78 47.87
N PRO A 124 -18.37 -2.53 48.90
CA PRO A 124 -19.51 -2.12 49.71
C PRO A 124 -19.21 -0.73 50.30
N LYS A 125 -20.14 0.22 50.12
CA LYS A 125 -20.03 1.60 50.58
C LYS A 125 -19.75 1.62 52.09
N GLY A 126 -18.48 1.74 52.47
CA GLY A 126 -18.03 1.72 53.87
C GLY A 126 -16.70 0.98 54.14
N ALA A 127 -16.16 0.20 53.21
CA ALA A 127 -14.89 -0.52 53.40
C ALA A 127 -13.83 -0.13 52.35
N SER A 128 -13.36 1.12 52.37
CA SER A 128 -12.13 1.51 51.67
C SER A 128 -10.96 0.81 52.36
N ASN A 129 -10.57 -0.37 51.89
CA ASN A 129 -9.45 -1.11 52.45
C ASN A 129 -8.15 -0.41 52.01
N PRO A 130 -7.45 0.31 52.92
CA PRO A 130 -6.26 1.09 52.54
C PRO A 130 -5.13 0.21 51.99
N MET A 131 -5.14 -1.09 52.37
CA MET A 131 -4.22 -2.08 51.82
C MET A 131 -4.57 -2.48 50.38
N LEU A 132 -5.87 -2.62 50.06
CA LEU A 132 -6.33 -2.96 48.72
C LEU A 132 -6.02 -1.83 47.73
N GLU A 133 -6.22 -0.57 48.14
CA GLU A 133 -5.89 0.62 47.33
C GLU A 133 -4.43 0.62 46.90
N LYS A 134 -3.50 0.41 47.85
CA LYS A 134 -2.06 0.35 47.59
C LYS A 134 -1.70 -0.79 46.64
N VAL A 135 -2.33 -1.96 46.83
CA VAL A 135 -2.12 -3.13 45.96
C VAL A 135 -2.59 -2.85 44.53
N ILE A 136 -3.77 -2.24 44.35
CA ILE A 136 -4.30 -1.89 43.03
C ILE A 136 -3.34 -0.95 42.29
N TRP A 137 -2.89 0.13 42.93
CA TRP A 137 -1.98 1.08 42.30
C TRP A 137 -0.60 0.48 42.00
N THR A 138 -0.11 -0.41 42.86
CA THR A 138 1.15 -1.14 42.63
C THR A 138 1.05 -2.07 41.43
N ILE A 139 -0.05 -2.81 41.29
CA ILE A 139 -0.30 -3.68 40.13
C ILE A 139 -0.36 -2.84 38.86
N LEU A 140 -1.12 -1.74 38.85
CA LEU A 140 -1.22 -0.86 37.69
C LEU A 140 0.12 -0.26 37.27
N LEU A 141 0.92 0.21 38.23
CA LEU A 141 2.26 0.73 37.97
C LEU A 141 3.13 -0.32 37.27
N LEU A 142 3.12 -1.55 37.79
CA LEU A 142 3.90 -2.65 37.22
C LEU A 142 3.39 -3.05 35.83
N THR A 143 2.07 -3.11 35.63
CA THR A 143 1.46 -3.41 34.33
C THR A 143 1.86 -2.38 33.28
N PHE A 144 1.79 -1.08 33.59
CA PHE A 144 2.20 -0.04 32.64
C PHE A 144 3.72 -0.04 32.39
N ALA A 145 4.53 -0.28 33.42
CA ALA A 145 5.99 -0.38 33.26
C ALA A 145 6.40 -1.56 32.36
N VAL A 146 5.77 -2.73 32.54
CA VAL A 146 6.00 -3.90 31.68
C VAL A 146 5.46 -3.65 30.27
N GLY A 147 4.28 -3.02 30.15
CA GLY A 147 3.72 -2.60 28.87
C GLY A 147 4.68 -1.72 28.07
N GLU A 148 5.35 -0.78 28.74
CA GLU A 148 6.37 0.08 28.13
C GLU A 148 7.64 -0.69 27.75
N ALA A 149 8.11 -1.62 28.58
CA ALA A 149 9.28 -2.41 28.24
C ALA A 149 9.07 -3.26 26.97
N ILE A 150 7.82 -3.66 26.69
CA ILE A 150 7.44 -4.42 25.50
C ILE A 150 7.14 -3.50 24.31
N SER A 151 6.47 -2.37 24.56
CA SER A 151 6.08 -1.42 23.53
C SER A 151 7.07 -0.26 23.53
N VAL A 152 7.93 -0.19 22.51
CA VAL A 152 8.91 0.91 22.29
C VAL A 152 8.21 2.25 21.96
N GLY A 153 7.00 2.47 22.46
CA GLY A 153 6.05 3.50 22.05
C GLY A 153 5.98 4.71 22.97
N LEU A 154 6.66 4.73 24.12
CA LEU A 154 6.69 5.87 25.07
C LEU A 154 5.30 6.32 25.55
N THR A 155 4.25 5.50 25.41
CA THR A 155 2.86 5.90 25.71
C THR A 155 2.43 5.41 27.08
N SER A 156 2.76 4.18 27.44
CA SER A 156 2.46 3.58 28.74
C SER A 156 3.21 4.22 29.90
N ILE A 157 4.39 4.80 29.63
CA ILE A 157 5.22 5.45 30.66
C ILE A 157 4.52 6.62 31.38
N TRP A 158 3.64 7.34 30.69
CA TRP A 158 2.89 8.45 31.29
C TRP A 158 1.81 7.97 32.25
N PHE A 159 1.17 6.84 31.93
CA PHE A 159 0.20 6.20 32.82
C PHE A 159 0.90 5.53 34.02
N ALA A 160 2.10 4.98 33.83
CA ALA A 160 2.93 4.53 34.94
C ALA A 160 3.25 5.69 35.90
N THR A 161 3.59 6.87 35.35
CA THR A 161 3.84 8.08 36.14
C THR A 161 2.58 8.52 36.91
N GLY A 162 1.41 8.53 36.28
CA GLY A 162 0.15 8.80 36.97
C GLY A 162 -0.16 7.79 38.07
N ALA A 163 0.06 6.49 37.82
CA ALA A 163 -0.17 5.43 38.80
C ALA A 163 0.78 5.54 39.99
N LEU A 164 2.04 5.94 39.76
CA LEU A 164 3.01 6.21 40.81
C LEU A 164 2.54 7.36 41.71
N VAL A 165 2.05 8.46 41.15
CA VAL A 165 1.54 9.60 41.94
C VAL A 165 0.32 9.19 42.77
N ALA A 166 -0.60 8.43 42.19
CA ALA A 166 -1.77 7.90 42.92
C ALA A 166 -1.37 6.91 44.02
N LEU A 167 -0.36 6.07 43.79
CA LEU A 167 0.22 5.19 44.81
C LEU A 167 0.82 5.98 45.97
N VAL A 168 1.60 7.03 45.69
CA VAL A 168 2.16 7.91 46.73
C VAL A 168 1.05 8.57 47.54
N CYS A 169 0.00 9.06 46.88
CA CYS A 169 -1.17 9.58 47.57
C CYS A 169 -1.85 8.53 48.48
N ALA A 170 -1.99 7.28 48.02
CA ALA A 170 -2.55 6.19 48.81
C ALA A 170 -1.65 5.82 50.01
N LEU A 171 -0.33 5.89 49.86
CA LEU A 171 0.64 5.69 50.95
C LEU A 171 0.53 6.79 52.02
N LEU A 172 0.22 8.02 51.61
CA LEU A 172 -0.01 9.17 52.49
C LEU A 172 -1.42 9.18 53.12
N GLY A 173 -2.28 8.20 52.79
CA GLY A 173 -3.65 8.11 53.33
C GLY A 173 -4.64 9.09 52.69
N GLY A 174 -4.35 9.61 51.50
CA GLY A 174 -5.27 10.47 50.76
C GLY A 174 -6.53 9.73 50.30
N SER A 175 -7.65 10.45 50.15
CA SER A 175 -8.92 9.85 49.76
C SER A 175 -8.88 9.21 48.37
N VAL A 176 -9.69 8.17 48.14
CA VAL A 176 -9.78 7.48 46.84
C VAL A 176 -10.09 8.45 45.69
N TYR A 177 -10.96 9.43 45.92
CA TYR A 177 -11.27 10.47 44.91
C TYR A 177 -10.04 11.32 44.57
N LEU A 178 -9.20 11.64 45.56
CA LEU A 178 -7.96 12.38 45.35
C LEU A 178 -6.94 11.53 44.58
N GLN A 179 -6.82 10.24 44.89
CA GLN A 179 -5.96 9.30 44.14
C GLN A 179 -6.37 9.22 42.66
N LEU A 180 -7.68 9.05 42.39
CA LEU A 180 -8.22 8.94 41.02
C LEU A 180 -8.04 10.24 40.22
N THR A 181 -8.31 11.39 40.85
CA THR A 181 -8.13 12.69 40.20
C THR A 181 -6.66 12.95 39.88
N LEU A 182 -5.74 12.66 40.80
CA LEU A 182 -4.31 12.76 40.55
C LEU A 182 -3.86 11.85 39.40
N PHE A 183 -4.30 10.59 39.36
CA PHE A 183 -3.97 9.67 38.28
C PHE A 183 -4.36 10.23 36.90
N VAL A 184 -5.61 10.68 36.75
CA VAL A 184 -6.14 11.18 35.48
C VAL A 184 -5.45 12.48 35.08
N VAL A 185 -5.31 13.43 36.01
CA VAL A 185 -4.73 14.75 35.73
C VAL A 185 -3.26 14.62 35.36
N VAL A 186 -2.46 13.86 36.12
CA VAL A 186 -1.03 13.69 35.84
C VAL A 186 -0.84 12.98 34.50
N SER A 187 -1.57 11.89 34.24
CA SER A 187 -1.46 11.16 32.97
C SER A 187 -1.84 12.04 31.77
N ALA A 188 -2.92 12.82 31.89
CA ALA A 188 -3.35 13.75 30.84
C ALA A 188 -2.33 14.86 30.58
N LEU A 189 -1.78 15.46 31.64
CA LEU A 189 -0.75 16.50 31.53
C LEU A 189 0.52 15.98 30.86
N CYS A 190 0.99 14.78 31.25
CA CYS A 190 2.15 14.14 30.63
C CYS A 190 1.93 13.86 29.14
N LEU A 191 0.75 13.35 28.74
CA LEU A 191 0.42 13.12 27.34
C LEU A 191 0.34 14.42 26.53
N LEU A 192 -0.25 15.48 27.10
CA LEU A 192 -0.32 16.79 26.45
C LEU A 192 1.08 17.42 26.28
N ALA A 193 1.96 17.25 27.28
CA ALA A 193 3.34 17.72 27.22
C ALA A 193 4.20 16.93 26.22
N MET A 194 3.86 15.66 25.96
CA MET A 194 4.54 14.84 24.95
C MET A 194 4.33 15.39 23.53
N ARG A 195 3.17 16.01 23.26
CA ARG A 195 2.81 16.50 21.91
C ARG A 195 3.82 17.49 21.31
N PRO A 196 4.18 18.62 21.95
CA PRO A 196 5.17 19.54 21.39
C PRO A 196 6.56 18.92 21.28
N LEU A 197 6.91 17.97 22.16
CA LEU A 197 8.21 17.30 22.14
C LEU A 197 8.31 16.31 20.97
N ALA A 198 7.30 15.46 20.80
CA ALA A 198 7.22 14.51 19.70
C ALA A 198 7.22 15.22 18.35
N GLN A 199 6.53 16.35 18.22
CA GLN A 199 6.53 17.13 16.96
C GLN A 199 7.88 17.77 16.64
N ARG A 200 8.71 18.08 17.64
CA ARG A 200 10.06 18.61 17.42
C ARG A 200 11.05 17.54 16.97
N TYR A 201 10.83 16.28 17.35
CA TYR A 201 11.75 15.17 17.05
C TYR A 201 11.26 14.22 15.94
N LEU A 202 9.95 14.05 15.74
CA LEU A 202 9.38 13.40 14.55
C LEU A 202 9.29 14.43 13.41
N ASN A 203 10.47 14.86 12.96
CA ASN A 203 10.56 15.52 11.68
C ASN A 203 10.39 14.43 10.62
N ASN A 204 9.17 14.27 10.10
CA ASN A 204 8.89 13.38 8.98
C ASN A 204 9.51 14.03 7.74
N ARG A 205 10.84 14.03 7.64
CA ARG A 205 11.54 14.29 6.39
C ARG A 205 11.22 13.11 5.49
N VAL A 206 10.11 13.23 4.78
CA VAL A 206 9.92 12.51 3.52
C VAL A 206 11.07 12.99 2.66
N GLU A 207 12.17 12.25 2.63
CA GLU A 207 13.25 12.54 1.70
C GLU A 207 12.80 12.07 0.31
N PRO A 208 12.62 12.98 -0.67
CA PRO A 208 12.52 12.61 -2.08
C PRO A 208 13.92 12.13 -2.54
N THR A 209 14.28 10.89 -2.26
CA THR A 209 15.68 10.41 -2.30
C THR A 209 16.33 10.22 -3.69
N ASN A 210 15.76 10.70 -4.81
CA ASN A 210 16.52 10.75 -6.09
C ASN A 210 15.95 11.67 -7.20
N ALA A 211 14.68 12.08 -7.12
CA ALA A 211 14.02 12.81 -8.20
C ALA A 211 14.63 14.21 -8.44
N ASP A 212 15.00 14.92 -7.38
CA ASP A 212 15.46 16.31 -7.48
C ASP A 212 16.82 16.44 -8.18
N ARG A 213 17.67 15.40 -8.13
CA ARG A 213 18.96 15.40 -8.83
C ARG A 213 18.80 15.27 -10.35
N ILE A 214 17.67 14.74 -10.81
CA ILE A 214 17.40 14.46 -12.22
C ILE A 214 16.84 15.71 -12.93
N LEU A 215 16.20 16.61 -12.20
CA LEU A 215 15.68 17.87 -12.74
C LEU A 215 16.83 18.74 -13.28
N GLY A 216 16.66 19.27 -14.49
CA GLY A 216 17.66 20.09 -15.19
C GLY A 216 18.80 19.30 -15.84
N THR A 217 18.90 17.99 -15.62
CA THR A 217 19.94 17.17 -16.28
C THR A 217 19.67 17.01 -17.77
N VAL A 218 20.75 17.00 -18.55
CA VAL A 218 20.70 16.72 -19.99
C VAL A 218 21.05 15.27 -20.22
N ALA A 219 20.20 14.57 -20.97
CA ALA A 219 20.35 13.15 -21.26
C ALA A 219 20.00 12.83 -22.71
N PRO A 220 20.60 11.79 -23.31
CA PRO A 220 20.23 11.32 -24.62
C PRO A 220 18.91 10.54 -24.60
N VAL A 221 18.09 10.75 -25.64
CA VAL A 221 16.92 9.94 -25.94
C VAL A 221 17.36 8.58 -26.49
N THR A 222 16.92 7.50 -25.86
CA THR A 222 17.23 6.11 -26.27
C THR A 222 16.16 5.51 -27.18
N GLN A 223 14.93 5.98 -27.08
CA GLN A 223 13.82 5.59 -27.95
C GLN A 223 12.98 6.82 -28.27
N ASP A 224 12.54 6.94 -29.52
CA ASP A 224 11.70 8.03 -30.02
C ASP A 224 10.56 8.36 -29.05
N ILE A 225 10.51 9.62 -28.65
CA ILE A 225 9.50 10.15 -27.76
C ILE A 225 8.32 10.60 -28.60
N ASP A 226 7.19 9.93 -28.40
CA ASP A 226 5.90 10.30 -28.98
C ASP A 226 4.82 10.17 -27.91
N ASN A 227 4.23 11.31 -27.53
CA ASN A 227 3.19 11.36 -26.51
C ASN A 227 1.90 10.68 -26.96
N LEU A 228 1.57 10.70 -28.26
CA LEU A 228 0.36 10.08 -28.81
C LEU A 228 0.46 8.56 -28.84
N GLN A 229 1.65 8.04 -29.18
CA GLN A 229 1.94 6.60 -29.18
C GLN A 229 2.38 6.07 -27.80
N ALA A 230 2.51 6.97 -26.81
CA ALA A 230 3.00 6.66 -25.47
C ALA A 230 4.38 5.96 -25.45
N THR A 231 5.22 6.24 -26.44
CA THR A 231 6.59 5.73 -26.56
C THR A 231 7.59 6.80 -26.12
N GLY A 232 8.79 6.36 -25.73
CA GLY A 232 9.89 7.27 -25.42
C GLY A 232 10.64 6.88 -24.16
N THR A 233 11.96 6.82 -24.28
CA THR A 233 12.85 6.58 -23.14
C THR A 233 14.10 7.46 -23.22
N VAL A 234 14.63 7.83 -22.06
CA VAL A 234 15.88 8.59 -21.93
C VAL A 234 16.78 7.90 -20.92
N ARG A 235 18.11 8.04 -21.08
CA ARG A 235 19.08 7.44 -20.15
C ARG A 235 19.75 8.51 -19.29
N ILE A 236 19.36 8.58 -18.02
CA ILE A 236 19.84 9.58 -17.06
C ILE A 236 20.65 8.86 -15.97
N GLY A 237 21.90 9.25 -15.77
CA GLY A 237 22.75 8.69 -14.69
C GLY A 237 22.92 7.16 -14.76
N GLY A 238 22.83 6.57 -15.95
CA GLY A 238 22.93 5.13 -16.17
C GLY A 238 21.61 4.35 -16.10
N THR A 239 20.51 4.98 -15.65
CA THR A 239 19.17 4.38 -15.58
C THR A 239 18.30 4.83 -16.76
N THR A 240 17.46 3.93 -17.28
CA THR A 240 16.49 4.25 -18.34
C THR A 240 15.17 4.69 -17.73
N TRP A 241 14.71 5.88 -18.11
CA TRP A 241 13.46 6.49 -17.66
C TRP A 241 12.46 6.57 -18.81
N SER A 242 11.17 6.43 -18.51
CA SER A 242 10.11 6.72 -19.49
C SER A 242 10.04 8.22 -19.72
N ALA A 243 10.11 8.67 -20.97
CA ALA A 243 10.16 10.09 -21.30
C ALA A 243 8.92 10.54 -22.07
N ARG A 244 8.50 11.79 -21.84
CA ARG A 244 7.43 12.48 -22.58
C ARG A 244 7.89 13.87 -22.96
N SER A 245 7.48 14.35 -24.12
CA SER A 245 7.74 15.73 -24.54
C SER A 245 6.81 16.66 -23.79
N GLU A 246 7.32 17.75 -23.20
CA GLU A 246 6.47 18.76 -22.56
C GLU A 246 5.56 19.47 -23.57
N HIS A 247 6.05 19.65 -24.80
CA HIS A 247 5.36 20.40 -25.85
C HIS A 247 4.62 19.52 -26.86
N ASN A 248 4.42 18.22 -26.54
CA ASN A 248 3.84 17.23 -27.47
C ASN A 248 4.55 17.14 -28.83
N THR A 249 5.83 17.49 -28.88
CA THR A 249 6.67 17.34 -30.07
C THR A 249 7.30 15.96 -30.11
N VAL A 250 7.39 15.37 -31.31
CA VAL A 250 8.10 14.09 -31.49
C VAL A 250 9.60 14.37 -31.43
N ILE A 251 10.32 13.65 -30.55
CA ILE A 251 11.76 13.80 -30.37
C ILE A 251 12.44 12.48 -30.75
N PRO A 252 13.26 12.46 -31.81
CA PRO A 252 13.90 11.23 -32.28
C PRO A 252 15.02 10.76 -31.33
N ALA A 253 15.28 9.45 -31.32
CA ALA A 253 16.37 8.83 -30.61
C ALA A 253 17.73 9.43 -31.03
N GLY A 254 18.62 9.57 -30.04
CA GLY A 254 19.91 10.23 -30.20
C GLY A 254 19.90 11.74 -29.93
N THR A 255 18.73 12.38 -29.85
CA THR A 255 18.63 13.80 -29.47
C THR A 255 18.97 13.99 -27.99
N LEU A 256 19.66 15.08 -27.65
CA LEU A 256 19.86 15.48 -26.25
C LEU A 256 18.63 16.25 -25.77
N VAL A 257 18.14 15.89 -24.59
CA VAL A 257 16.98 16.52 -23.97
C VAL A 257 17.26 16.91 -22.53
N ARG A 258 16.65 18.01 -22.07
CA ARG A 258 16.73 18.48 -20.69
C ARG A 258 15.48 18.05 -19.93
N VAL A 259 15.64 17.54 -18.72
CA VAL A 259 14.51 17.19 -17.84
C VAL A 259 13.95 18.45 -17.18
N LEU A 260 12.66 18.71 -17.38
CA LEU A 260 11.96 19.86 -16.79
C LEU A 260 11.25 19.49 -15.49
N ARG A 261 10.57 18.34 -15.49
CA ARG A 261 9.76 17.87 -14.35
C ARG A 261 9.55 16.36 -14.38
N ILE A 262 9.09 15.82 -13.27
CA ILE A 262 8.86 14.38 -13.07
C ILE A 262 7.40 14.18 -12.65
N GLU A 263 6.69 13.26 -13.31
CA GLU A 263 5.38 12.78 -12.87
C GLU A 263 5.40 11.25 -12.73
N GLY A 264 5.38 10.77 -11.49
CA GLY A 264 5.48 9.35 -11.22
C GLY A 264 6.81 8.77 -11.73
N VAL A 265 6.73 7.81 -12.65
CA VAL A 265 7.89 7.15 -13.29
C VAL A 265 8.28 7.78 -14.63
N LYS A 266 7.60 8.85 -15.04
CA LYS A 266 7.82 9.53 -16.32
C LYS A 266 8.55 10.85 -16.11
N VAL A 267 9.51 11.13 -16.97
CA VAL A 267 10.19 12.43 -17.03
C VAL A 267 9.66 13.23 -18.21
N TYR A 268 9.38 14.51 -17.99
CA TYR A 268 9.01 15.44 -19.05
C TYR A 268 10.24 16.22 -19.48
N VAL A 269 10.47 16.23 -20.78
CA VAL A 269 11.72 16.69 -21.37
C VAL A 269 11.48 17.62 -22.56
N GLU A 270 12.44 18.50 -22.80
CA GLU A 270 12.50 19.36 -23.98
C GLU A 270 13.82 19.16 -24.74
N PRO A 271 13.87 19.39 -26.06
CA PRO A 271 15.12 19.37 -26.82
C PRO A 271 16.14 20.36 -26.25
N TYR A 272 17.35 19.89 -25.98
CA TYR A 272 18.45 20.73 -25.51
C TYR A 272 19.33 21.17 -26.68
N GLN A 273 19.34 22.46 -26.97
CA GLN A 273 20.33 23.06 -27.87
C GLN A 273 21.44 23.68 -27.05
N LYS A 274 22.68 23.31 -27.35
CA LYS A 274 23.86 23.92 -26.74
C LYS A 274 24.01 25.30 -27.39
N GLU A 275 23.76 26.36 -26.64
CA GLU A 275 24.10 27.72 -27.09
C GLU A 275 25.61 27.75 -27.38
N GLU A 276 25.97 27.87 -28.66
CA GLU A 276 27.34 28.16 -29.05
C GLU A 276 27.64 29.57 -28.55
N SER A 277 28.47 29.64 -27.50
CA SER A 277 29.05 30.89 -27.03
C SER A 277 29.84 31.49 -28.19
N VAL A 278 29.27 32.50 -28.82
CA VAL A 278 29.96 33.39 -29.76
C VAL A 278 31.08 34.06 -28.98
N CYS A 279 32.32 33.71 -29.32
CA CYS A 279 33.54 34.33 -28.79
C CYS A 279 33.61 35.84 -29.10
#